data_AF-A0AAD8WVA8-F1
#
_entry.id   AF-A0AAD8WVA8-F1
#
_cell.length_a   1.000
_cell.length_b   1.000
_cell.length_c   1.000
_cell.angle_alpha   90.00
_cell.angle_beta   90.00
_cell.angle_gamma   90.00
#
_symmetry.space_group_name_H-M   'P 1'
#
loop_
_entity.id
_entity.type
_entity.pdbx_description
1 polymer ?
#
loop_
_entity_poly.entity_id
_entity_poly.type
_entity_poly.pdbx_seq_one_letter_code
_entity_poly.pdbx_strand_id
1 'polypeptide(L)'
;MLATSPSSQVVKLQPWGSCRRRAACPSLLPPTITGRMVASAPPLRAVAAESAQTSAVPQPQPPPLDADEEKMLANYVPVFVMLPLEVITAENEVDDAEGLRAQLRRLREAGVDGVMTDVWWGIVEGAGPARYDWRGYRELFRLVEEEGLKLQVIMSFHACGGNIGDAVNIPIPAWVRAVGETDPDVYYRSPGGARNQEYLTIGVDDRPLFHGRTAIQLYADFMESFRENMADFLDSGLIVDIEVGLGPAGELRYPSYPESQGWAFPGIGQFQVRRVSLFFRLSPTDVHAQLVVLTEIQNKYYSYPACFAETTLVQCYDKYLEEDFRAAAEDAGRPEWELPDDAGEYNDAPDDTRFFAADGATYLTEKGRFFLTWYSSKLIEHGDRILDEANRIFLGCKVKLAAKVSGIHWWYRHPSHAAELTAGYYNLDGPDGYAPIARMLARHDGAVLNFTCAEMRNSEQPEEAMSSPEEIVQQVLSAGWREGIEVACENALPRYDRRAYNQMMKNARPNGVDLGGGGGVPARRIAALTYLRLTDELLTGNKYRAFKTFVRKMHADQVDPVRPCSFS
;
A
#
# COMPACT_ATOMS: atom_id res chain seq x y z
N MET A 1 37.99 -4.93 -38.35
CA MET A 1 37.80 -5.73 -39.58
C MET A 1 36.75 -6.78 -39.28
N LEU A 2 35.69 -6.79 -40.11
CA LEU A 2 34.60 -7.78 -40.26
C LEU A 2 35.15 -9.23 -40.34
N ALA A 3 34.46 -10.35 -40.11
CA ALA A 3 33.05 -10.77 -40.15
C ALA A 3 32.94 -12.10 -39.33
N THR A 4 31.81 -12.76 -38.98
CA THR A 4 30.58 -13.14 -39.71
C THR A 4 29.58 -13.76 -38.70
N SER A 5 28.28 -13.56 -38.93
CA SER A 5 27.14 -14.23 -38.25
C SER A 5 26.79 -15.59 -38.89
N PRO A 6 25.86 -16.35 -38.28
CA PRO A 6 24.83 -17.03 -39.09
C PRO A 6 23.39 -16.84 -38.59
N SER A 7 22.58 -16.36 -39.53
CA SER A 7 21.20 -16.71 -39.93
C SER A 7 20.13 -17.20 -38.93
N SER A 8 19.01 -16.49 -39.04
CA SER A 8 17.63 -16.80 -38.67
C SER A 8 17.04 -18.09 -39.27
N GLN A 9 16.15 -18.74 -38.52
CA GLN A 9 15.16 -19.67 -39.06
C GLN A 9 13.74 -19.16 -38.81
N VAL A 10 12.99 -19.06 -39.91
CA VAL A 10 11.59 -18.68 -40.02
C VAL A 10 10.74 -19.96 -39.89
N VAL A 11 9.85 -20.02 -38.90
CA VAL A 11 8.84 -21.08 -38.78
C VAL A 11 7.56 -20.63 -39.47
N LYS A 12 7.05 -21.50 -40.35
CA LYS A 12 5.89 -21.31 -41.24
C LYS A 12 4.57 -21.39 -40.48
N LEU A 13 3.69 -20.41 -40.72
CA LEU A 13 2.26 -20.44 -40.39
C LEU A 13 1.51 -21.40 -41.35
N GLN A 14 0.66 -22.28 -40.80
CA GLN A 14 -0.31 -23.08 -41.56
C GLN A 14 -1.70 -22.41 -41.55
N PRO A 15 -2.44 -22.39 -42.67
CA PRO A 15 -3.80 -21.86 -42.73
C PRO A 15 -4.84 -22.95 -42.44
N TRP A 16 -5.78 -22.68 -41.53
CA TRP A 16 -6.96 -23.51 -41.33
C TRP A 16 -8.09 -23.07 -42.27
N GLY A 17 -8.66 -24.06 -42.96
CA GLY A 17 -9.66 -23.91 -44.00
C GLY A 17 -11.06 -23.58 -43.49
N SER A 18 -11.80 -22.93 -44.37
CA SER A 18 -13.21 -22.53 -44.26
C SER A 18 -14.21 -23.65 -44.60
N CYS A 19 -15.50 -23.36 -44.32
CA CYS A 19 -16.77 -23.93 -44.84
C CYS A 19 -17.40 -25.06 -43.97
N ARG A 20 -18.68 -25.06 -43.54
CA ARG A 20 -19.94 -24.45 -44.03
C ARG A 20 -21.00 -24.26 -42.92
N ARG A 21 -21.95 -23.35 -43.24
CA ARG A 21 -23.21 -22.93 -42.61
C ARG A 21 -24.22 -24.04 -42.23
N ARG A 22 -25.09 -23.75 -41.24
CA ARG A 22 -26.56 -23.67 -41.38
C ARG A 22 -27.22 -22.96 -40.18
N ALA A 23 -28.31 -22.25 -40.46
CA ALA A 23 -29.01 -21.30 -39.60
C ALA A 23 -30.32 -21.87 -39.01
N ALA A 24 -30.80 -21.25 -37.92
CA ALA A 24 -32.14 -20.66 -37.72
C ALA A 24 -32.75 -20.94 -36.32
N CYS A 25 -33.20 -19.85 -35.67
CA CYS A 25 -34.04 -19.83 -34.45
C CYS A 25 -35.48 -20.33 -34.73
N PRO A 26 -36.30 -20.56 -33.68
CA PRO A 26 -37.20 -19.49 -33.25
C PRO A 26 -37.42 -19.35 -31.73
N SER A 27 -37.83 -18.12 -31.38
CA SER A 27 -38.37 -17.58 -30.13
C SER A 27 -39.48 -18.41 -29.46
N LEU A 28 -39.68 -18.25 -28.14
CA LEU A 28 -41.00 -18.13 -27.48
C LEU A 28 -40.86 -17.66 -26.01
N LEU A 29 -41.58 -16.60 -25.67
CA LEU A 29 -41.84 -16.07 -24.31
C LEU A 29 -42.86 -16.96 -23.55
N PRO A 30 -42.97 -16.82 -22.21
CA PRO A 30 -44.27 -16.91 -21.57
C PRO A 30 -44.58 -15.74 -20.58
N PRO A 31 -45.85 -15.60 -20.15
CA PRO A 31 -46.46 -14.32 -19.79
C PRO A 31 -46.58 -14.07 -18.29
N THR A 32 -46.85 -12.81 -17.95
CA THR A 32 -47.39 -12.32 -16.69
C THR A 32 -48.91 -12.56 -16.65
N ILE A 33 -49.48 -13.00 -15.51
CA ILE A 33 -50.83 -12.60 -15.02
C ILE A 33 -51.00 -13.01 -13.54
N THR A 34 -51.81 -12.19 -12.88
CA THR A 34 -52.22 -12.00 -11.49
C THR A 34 -53.10 -13.11 -10.86
N GLY A 35 -53.11 -13.17 -9.51
CA GLY A 35 -54.37 -13.33 -8.73
C GLY A 35 -54.57 -14.57 -7.81
N ARG A 36 -54.29 -14.36 -6.50
CA ARG A 36 -55.05 -14.75 -5.28
C ARG A 36 -55.50 -16.21 -4.96
N MET A 37 -54.95 -16.69 -3.83
CA MET A 37 -55.56 -17.25 -2.59
C MET A 37 -56.26 -18.64 -2.50
N VAL A 38 -55.67 -19.45 -1.58
CA VAL A 38 -56.22 -20.36 -0.53
C VAL A 38 -56.64 -21.79 -0.91
N ALA A 39 -55.91 -22.79 -0.38
CA ALA A 39 -56.44 -23.81 0.56
C ALA A 39 -55.31 -24.73 1.09
N SER A 40 -55.47 -25.13 2.35
CA SER A 40 -54.54 -25.87 3.23
C SER A 40 -54.38 -27.36 2.92
N ALA A 41 -53.19 -27.92 3.16
CA ALA A 41 -52.93 -29.36 3.32
C ALA A 41 -51.86 -29.60 4.42
N PRO A 42 -51.89 -30.75 5.14
CA PRO A 42 -51.26 -30.95 6.46
C PRO A 42 -49.75 -31.26 6.41
N PRO A 43 -49.00 -31.14 7.53
CA PRO A 43 -47.55 -31.28 7.53
C PRO A 43 -47.12 -32.74 7.40
N LEU A 44 -46.22 -33.01 6.45
CA LEU A 44 -45.47 -34.25 6.36
C LEU A 44 -44.42 -34.29 7.48
N ARG A 45 -44.46 -35.39 8.25
CA ARG A 45 -43.44 -35.74 9.25
C ARG A 45 -42.05 -35.77 8.61
N ALA A 46 -41.17 -34.88 9.07
CA ALA A 46 -39.74 -35.00 8.83
C ALA A 46 -39.19 -36.16 9.69
N VAL A 47 -38.53 -37.11 9.02
CA VAL A 47 -37.70 -38.12 9.66
C VAL A 47 -36.41 -37.42 10.06
N ALA A 48 -36.11 -37.40 11.36
CA ALA A 48 -34.88 -36.84 11.90
C ALA A 48 -33.69 -37.67 11.38
N ALA A 49 -32.76 -37.02 10.69
CA ALA A 49 -31.41 -37.53 10.52
C ALA A 49 -30.64 -37.17 11.79
N GLU A 50 -30.21 -38.18 12.54
CA GLU A 50 -29.28 -38.01 13.66
C GLU A 50 -27.95 -37.45 13.13
N SER A 51 -27.70 -36.18 13.41
CA SER A 51 -26.37 -35.59 13.31
C SER A 51 -25.53 -36.15 14.47
N ALA A 52 -24.50 -36.92 14.15
CA ALA A 52 -23.48 -37.31 15.11
C ALA A 52 -22.80 -36.04 15.65
N GLN A 53 -23.15 -35.64 16.87
CA GLN A 53 -22.44 -34.62 17.63
C GLN A 53 -21.08 -35.19 18.03
N THR A 54 -20.01 -34.78 17.36
CA THR A 54 -18.67 -34.84 17.93
C THR A 54 -18.60 -33.80 19.04
N SER A 55 -18.71 -34.25 20.29
CA SER A 55 -18.48 -33.41 21.46
C SER A 55 -17.03 -32.90 21.44
N ALA A 56 -16.84 -31.60 21.23
CA ALA A 56 -15.56 -30.97 21.51
C ALA A 56 -15.28 -31.11 23.00
N VAL A 57 -14.19 -31.79 23.35
CA VAL A 57 -13.69 -31.84 24.73
C VAL A 57 -13.35 -30.41 25.13
N PRO A 58 -13.91 -29.86 26.24
CA PRO A 58 -13.52 -28.54 26.72
C PRO A 58 -12.03 -28.56 27.03
N GLN A 59 -11.25 -27.73 26.32
CA GLN A 59 -9.89 -27.43 26.72
C GLN A 59 -9.92 -26.95 28.18
N PRO A 60 -9.06 -27.45 29.08
CA PRO A 60 -8.99 -26.94 30.43
C PRO A 60 -8.68 -25.45 30.35
N GLN A 61 -9.58 -24.61 30.87
CA GLN A 61 -9.27 -23.19 31.01
C GLN A 61 -8.03 -23.08 31.92
N PRO A 62 -7.02 -22.28 31.53
CA PRO A 62 -5.89 -22.03 32.42
C PRO A 62 -6.43 -21.50 33.76
N PRO A 63 -5.76 -21.81 34.88
CA PRO A 63 -6.14 -21.25 36.17
C PRO A 63 -6.21 -19.72 36.06
N PRO A 64 -7.13 -19.05 36.78
CA PRO A 64 -7.21 -17.60 36.78
C PRO A 64 -5.83 -17.04 37.11
N LEU A 65 -5.32 -16.15 36.24
CA LEU A 65 -4.09 -15.42 36.49
C LEU A 65 -4.24 -14.66 37.81
N ASP A 66 -3.17 -14.59 38.60
CA ASP A 66 -3.21 -13.69 39.74
C ASP A 66 -3.25 -12.22 39.26
N ALA A 67 -3.70 -11.32 40.13
CA ALA A 67 -3.90 -9.92 39.75
C ALA A 67 -2.60 -9.20 39.33
N ASP A 68 -1.42 -9.75 39.65
CA ASP A 68 -0.14 -9.17 39.25
C ASP A 68 0.31 -9.69 37.88
N GLU A 69 0.03 -10.96 37.55
CA GLU A 69 0.18 -11.53 36.21
C GLU A 69 -0.74 -10.85 35.19
N GLU A 70 -2.01 -10.59 35.52
CA GLU A 70 -2.93 -9.84 34.64
C GLU A 70 -2.42 -8.43 34.32
N LYS A 71 -1.82 -7.74 35.30
CA LYS A 71 -1.23 -6.40 35.09
C LYS A 71 -0.02 -6.44 34.18
N MET A 72 0.86 -7.41 34.36
CA MET A 72 2.03 -7.56 33.49
C MET A 72 1.62 -7.91 32.07
N LEU A 73 0.59 -8.75 31.92
CA LEU A 73 0.07 -9.12 30.61
C LEU A 73 -0.59 -7.94 29.87
N ALA A 74 -1.19 -6.98 30.58
CA ALA A 74 -1.70 -5.76 29.95
C ALA A 74 -0.61 -4.90 29.26
N ASN A 75 0.66 -5.10 29.63
CA ASN A 75 1.82 -4.43 29.02
C ASN A 75 2.41 -5.18 27.81
N TYR A 76 1.90 -6.37 27.51
CA TYR A 76 2.32 -7.21 26.40
C TYR A 76 2.10 -6.49 25.07
N VAL A 77 3.14 -6.44 24.23
CA VAL A 77 3.05 -5.97 22.85
C VAL A 77 3.41 -7.13 21.93
N PRO A 78 2.48 -7.61 21.10
CA PRO A 78 2.75 -8.68 20.16
C PRO A 78 3.81 -8.26 19.14
N VAL A 79 4.67 -9.21 18.77
CA VAL A 79 5.73 -9.04 17.78
C VAL A 79 5.45 -9.95 16.60
N PHE A 80 5.28 -9.33 15.44
CA PHE A 80 5.21 -9.99 14.15
C PHE A 80 6.55 -9.90 13.43
N VAL A 81 6.80 -10.77 12.47
CA VAL A 81 7.98 -10.71 11.60
C VAL A 81 7.54 -10.74 10.15
N MET A 82 7.98 -9.77 9.36
CA MET A 82 7.68 -9.74 7.93
C MET A 82 8.41 -10.89 7.20
N LEU A 83 7.69 -11.67 6.39
CA LEU A 83 8.26 -12.75 5.59
C LEU A 83 9.16 -12.22 4.46
N PRO A 84 10.02 -13.03 3.83
CA PRO A 84 10.77 -12.63 2.63
C PRO A 84 9.86 -12.09 1.52
N LEU A 85 10.32 -11.11 0.74
CA LEU A 85 9.53 -10.50 -0.34
C LEU A 85 9.13 -11.53 -1.43
N GLU A 86 10.00 -12.49 -1.70
CA GLU A 86 9.82 -13.58 -2.69
C GLU A 86 9.25 -14.87 -2.08
N VAL A 87 8.65 -14.82 -0.89
CA VAL A 87 8.06 -16.03 -0.26
C VAL A 87 7.03 -16.72 -1.15
N ILE A 88 6.38 -15.96 -2.04
CA ILE A 88 5.62 -16.48 -3.18
C ILE A 88 6.38 -16.12 -4.47
N THR A 89 6.67 -17.12 -5.30
CA THR A 89 7.35 -16.96 -6.58
C THR A 89 6.45 -16.31 -7.64
N ALA A 90 7.03 -15.85 -8.74
CA ALA A 90 6.28 -15.30 -9.87
C ALA A 90 5.29 -16.32 -10.49
N GLU A 91 5.57 -17.62 -10.32
CA GLU A 91 4.71 -18.74 -10.73
C GLU A 91 3.58 -19.05 -9.74
N ASN A 92 3.44 -18.25 -8.67
CA ASN A 92 2.44 -18.39 -7.61
C ASN A 92 2.60 -19.70 -6.80
N GLU A 93 3.84 -20.01 -6.43
CA GLU A 93 4.23 -21.14 -5.59
C GLU A 93 4.99 -20.64 -4.36
N VAL A 94 4.96 -21.39 -3.25
CA VAL A 94 5.76 -21.03 -2.06
C VAL A 94 7.23 -21.32 -2.35
N ASP A 95 8.08 -20.30 -2.25
CA ASP A 95 9.53 -20.48 -2.39
C ASP A 95 10.10 -21.22 -1.16
N ASP A 96 10.88 -22.27 -1.42
CA ASP A 96 11.48 -23.16 -0.41
C ASP A 96 10.56 -23.47 0.80
N ALA A 97 9.42 -24.10 0.56
CA ALA A 97 8.45 -24.39 1.62
C ALA A 97 9.03 -25.14 2.83
N GLU A 98 10.02 -26.03 2.64
CA GLU A 98 10.68 -26.75 3.72
C GLU A 98 11.59 -25.82 4.54
N GLY A 99 12.44 -25.02 3.88
CA GLY A 99 13.26 -24.02 4.54
C GLY A 99 12.44 -22.96 5.25
N LEU A 100 11.38 -22.46 4.63
CA LEU A 100 10.45 -21.51 5.24
C LEU A 100 9.83 -22.11 6.50
N ARG A 101 9.35 -23.35 6.45
CA ARG A 101 8.81 -24.03 7.64
C ARG A 101 9.83 -24.12 8.77
N ALA A 102 11.09 -24.43 8.44
CA ALA A 102 12.16 -24.44 9.44
C ALA A 102 12.40 -23.05 10.03
N GLN A 103 12.35 -21.98 9.23
CA GLN A 103 12.47 -20.60 9.72
C GLN A 103 11.27 -20.19 10.59
N LEU A 104 10.03 -20.53 10.20
CA LEU A 104 8.81 -20.28 10.99
C LEU A 104 8.87 -20.96 12.36
N ARG A 105 9.36 -22.21 12.43
CA ARG A 105 9.60 -22.91 13.71
C ARG A 105 10.53 -22.14 14.62
N ARG A 106 11.59 -21.56 14.05
CA ARG A 106 12.53 -20.74 14.83
C ARG A 106 11.87 -19.45 15.32
N LEU A 107 11.04 -18.80 14.51
CA LEU A 107 10.25 -17.65 14.99
C LEU A 107 9.31 -18.05 16.14
N ARG A 108 8.61 -19.18 16.01
CA ARG A 108 7.78 -19.75 17.07
C ARG A 108 8.56 -19.99 18.36
N GLU A 109 9.73 -20.62 18.28
CA GLU A 109 10.63 -20.85 19.42
C GLU A 109 11.17 -19.55 20.05
N ALA A 110 11.26 -18.47 19.27
CA ALA A 110 11.62 -17.14 19.75
C ALA A 110 10.49 -16.45 20.52
N GLY A 111 9.27 -17.00 20.48
CA GLY A 111 8.08 -16.44 21.08
C GLY A 111 7.26 -15.56 20.14
N VAL A 112 7.67 -15.37 18.88
CA VAL A 112 6.98 -14.50 17.90
C VAL A 112 5.49 -14.84 17.82
N ASP A 113 4.65 -13.80 17.79
CA ASP A 113 3.18 -13.87 17.77
C ASP A 113 2.63 -14.30 16.42
N GLY A 114 3.25 -13.79 15.36
CA GLY A 114 2.83 -14.07 14.00
C GLY A 114 3.82 -13.56 12.97
N VAL A 115 3.40 -13.63 11.71
CA VAL A 115 4.16 -13.09 10.58
C VAL A 115 3.29 -12.14 9.76
N MET A 116 3.94 -11.30 8.97
CA MET A 116 3.28 -10.40 8.03
C MET A 116 3.73 -10.73 6.60
N THR A 117 2.82 -10.71 5.64
CA THR A 117 3.14 -11.05 4.25
C THR A 117 2.37 -10.20 3.25
N ASP A 118 3.07 -9.81 2.19
CA ASP A 118 2.49 -9.17 1.01
C ASP A 118 1.65 -10.16 0.19
N VAL A 119 0.40 -9.81 -0.05
CA VAL A 119 -0.49 -10.51 -1.00
C VAL A 119 -0.46 -9.74 -2.33
N TRP A 120 0.50 -10.10 -3.17
CA TRP A 120 0.84 -9.37 -4.39
C TRP A 120 -0.25 -9.45 -5.45
N TRP A 121 -0.84 -8.29 -5.78
CA TRP A 121 -1.82 -8.16 -6.84
C TRP A 121 -1.30 -8.69 -8.18
N GLY A 122 -0.05 -8.37 -8.51
CA GLY A 122 0.63 -8.79 -9.73
C GLY A 122 0.75 -10.31 -9.93
N ILE A 123 0.81 -11.07 -8.83
CA ILE A 123 0.88 -12.53 -8.85
C ILE A 123 -0.53 -13.11 -8.95
N VAL A 124 -1.42 -12.70 -8.04
CA VAL A 124 -2.74 -13.31 -7.89
C VAL A 124 -3.67 -13.02 -9.08
N GLU A 125 -3.71 -11.79 -9.58
CA GLU A 125 -4.54 -11.40 -10.74
C GLU A 125 -3.72 -11.28 -12.04
N GLY A 126 -2.60 -12.00 -12.12
CA GLY A 126 -1.67 -11.93 -13.25
C GLY A 126 -2.26 -12.45 -14.58
N ALA A 127 -3.16 -13.44 -14.52
CA ALA A 127 -3.71 -14.12 -15.70
C ALA A 127 -4.74 -13.30 -16.51
N GLY A 128 -5.21 -12.17 -15.96
CA GLY A 128 -6.16 -11.27 -16.61
C GLY A 128 -7.22 -10.72 -15.65
N PRO A 129 -8.07 -9.79 -16.12
CA PRO A 129 -9.12 -9.18 -15.31
C PRO A 129 -10.02 -10.21 -14.62
N ALA A 130 -10.15 -10.11 -13.29
CA ALA A 130 -10.93 -10.98 -12.42
C ALA A 130 -10.55 -12.48 -12.50
N ARG A 131 -9.31 -12.78 -12.87
CA ARG A 131 -8.75 -14.14 -12.88
C ARG A 131 -7.78 -14.31 -11.72
N TYR A 132 -8.34 -14.54 -10.54
CA TYR A 132 -7.58 -14.70 -9.30
C TYR A 132 -7.10 -16.14 -9.12
N ASP A 133 -5.83 -16.32 -8.80
CA ASP A 133 -5.25 -17.59 -8.40
C ASP A 133 -4.66 -17.49 -6.99
N TRP A 134 -5.34 -18.11 -6.03
CA TRP A 134 -4.98 -18.05 -4.61
C TRP A 134 -4.12 -19.23 -4.13
N ARG A 135 -3.68 -20.13 -5.03
CA ARG A 135 -3.06 -21.41 -4.65
C ARG A 135 -1.81 -21.25 -3.80
N GLY A 136 -0.84 -20.44 -4.25
CA GLY A 136 0.41 -20.20 -3.51
C GLY A 136 0.16 -19.61 -2.13
N TYR A 137 -0.70 -18.59 -2.03
CA TYR A 137 -1.06 -17.97 -0.76
C TYR A 137 -1.82 -18.92 0.18
N ARG A 138 -2.72 -19.75 -0.33
CA ARG A 138 -3.40 -20.77 0.49
C ARG A 138 -2.42 -21.80 1.04
N GLU A 139 -1.41 -22.19 0.27
CA GLU A 139 -0.34 -23.05 0.77
C GLU A 139 0.49 -22.36 1.86
N LEU A 140 0.93 -21.13 1.62
CA LEU A 140 1.65 -20.33 2.60
C LEU A 140 0.89 -20.19 3.92
N PHE A 141 -0.41 -19.87 3.86
CA PHE A 141 -1.22 -19.66 5.05
C PHE A 141 -1.39 -20.95 5.87
N ARG A 142 -1.47 -22.12 5.20
CA ARG A 142 -1.43 -23.42 5.89
C ARG A 142 -0.09 -23.65 6.59
N LEU A 143 1.04 -23.31 5.96
CA LEU A 143 2.35 -23.44 6.61
C LEU A 143 2.43 -22.59 7.88
N VAL A 144 1.92 -21.35 7.83
CA VAL A 144 1.88 -20.45 8.99
C VAL A 144 0.95 -20.99 10.09
N GLU A 145 -0.25 -21.47 9.73
CA GLU A 145 -1.22 -22.04 10.66
C GLU A 145 -0.68 -23.31 11.35
N GLU A 146 -0.05 -24.20 10.60
CA GLU A 146 0.52 -25.46 11.11
C GLU A 146 1.67 -25.22 12.10
N GLU A 147 2.44 -24.13 11.93
CA GLU A 147 3.49 -23.74 12.87
C GLU A 147 2.95 -22.89 14.04
N GLY A 148 1.64 -22.65 14.09
CA GLY A 148 0.94 -22.02 15.20
C GLY A 148 1.23 -20.52 15.35
N LEU A 149 1.45 -19.83 14.24
CA LEU A 149 1.69 -18.39 14.17
C LEU A 149 0.44 -17.68 13.63
N LYS A 150 0.20 -16.44 14.06
CA LYS A 150 -0.82 -15.56 13.48
C LYS A 150 -0.33 -14.91 12.19
N LEU A 151 -1.26 -14.31 11.45
CA LEU A 151 -0.97 -13.70 10.16
C LEU A 151 -1.55 -12.29 10.05
N GLN A 152 -0.70 -11.35 9.66
CA GLN A 152 -1.10 -10.06 9.11
C GLN A 152 -0.91 -10.14 7.59
N VAL A 153 -1.91 -9.71 6.82
CA VAL A 153 -1.83 -9.77 5.35
C VAL A 153 -1.94 -8.37 4.77
N ILE A 154 -1.09 -8.06 3.81
CA ILE A 154 -1.12 -6.79 3.10
C ILE A 154 -1.81 -7.00 1.75
N MET A 155 -2.84 -6.20 1.45
CA MET A 155 -3.41 -6.13 0.10
C MET A 155 -2.46 -5.29 -0.78
N SER A 156 -1.44 -5.94 -1.33
CA SER A 156 -0.31 -5.28 -1.99
C SER A 156 -0.66 -4.93 -3.45
N PHE A 157 -1.39 -3.82 -3.63
CA PHE A 157 -1.79 -3.24 -4.92
C PHE A 157 -0.68 -2.46 -5.63
N HIS A 158 0.56 -2.61 -5.18
CA HIS A 158 1.74 -1.92 -5.68
C HIS A 158 2.76 -2.94 -6.22
N ALA A 159 3.72 -2.45 -6.99
CA ALA A 159 4.86 -3.26 -7.40
C ALA A 159 5.88 -3.41 -6.27
N CYS A 160 6.48 -4.59 -6.16
CA CYS A 160 7.73 -4.80 -5.43
C CYS A 160 8.91 -4.47 -6.36
N GLY A 161 9.89 -3.70 -5.91
CA GLY A 161 11.06 -3.34 -6.70
C GLY A 161 11.19 -1.84 -6.92
N GLY A 162 12.40 -1.32 -6.76
CA GLY A 162 12.73 0.08 -7.01
C GLY A 162 12.69 1.00 -5.79
N ASN A 163 12.33 0.47 -4.61
CA ASN A 163 12.50 1.14 -3.31
C ASN A 163 13.68 0.54 -2.52
N ILE A 164 14.09 1.24 -1.45
CA ILE A 164 15.15 0.78 -0.53
C ILE A 164 14.76 -0.57 0.07
N GLY A 165 15.61 -1.58 -0.14
CA GLY A 165 15.45 -2.91 0.45
C GLY A 165 14.73 -3.93 -0.43
N ASP A 166 14.25 -3.53 -1.61
CA ASP A 166 13.65 -4.47 -2.56
C ASP A 166 14.74 -5.24 -3.32
N ALA A 167 14.86 -6.54 -3.03
CA ALA A 167 15.76 -7.44 -3.77
C ALA A 167 15.10 -8.06 -5.02
N VAL A 168 13.79 -7.85 -5.17
CA VAL A 168 12.91 -8.61 -6.08
C VAL A 168 12.06 -7.61 -6.88
N ASN A 169 11.71 -7.97 -8.12
CA ASN A 169 10.83 -7.17 -8.97
C ASN A 169 9.52 -7.93 -9.24
N ILE A 170 8.45 -7.53 -8.58
CA ILE A 170 7.09 -8.06 -8.76
C ILE A 170 6.21 -6.90 -9.25
N PRO A 171 6.02 -6.73 -10.57
CA PRO A 171 5.23 -5.63 -11.09
C PRO A 171 3.73 -5.85 -10.84
N ILE A 172 2.93 -4.77 -10.92
CA ILE A 172 1.47 -4.88 -11.01
C ILE A 172 1.05 -5.69 -12.28
N PRO A 173 -0.19 -6.21 -12.35
CA PRO A 173 -0.58 -7.14 -13.40
C PRO A 173 -0.27 -6.64 -14.82
N ALA A 174 0.22 -7.53 -15.69
CA ALA A 174 0.62 -7.17 -17.04
C ALA A 174 -0.53 -6.56 -17.87
N TRP A 175 -1.76 -7.02 -17.65
CA TRP A 175 -2.94 -6.50 -18.34
C TRP A 175 -3.29 -5.06 -17.91
N VAL A 176 -3.00 -4.68 -16.66
CA VAL A 176 -3.11 -3.29 -16.18
C VAL A 176 -2.01 -2.46 -16.84
N ARG A 177 -0.79 -2.98 -16.90
CA ARG A 177 0.33 -2.29 -17.53
C ARG A 177 0.11 -2.01 -19.02
N ALA A 178 -0.55 -2.92 -19.72
CA ALA A 178 -0.95 -2.72 -21.11
C ALA A 178 -1.93 -1.54 -21.30
N VAL A 179 -2.79 -1.25 -20.31
CA VAL A 179 -3.60 -0.01 -20.32
C VAL A 179 -2.68 1.20 -20.23
N GLY A 180 -1.68 1.17 -19.35
CA GLY A 180 -0.68 2.23 -19.20
C GLY A 180 0.24 2.44 -20.42
N GLU A 181 0.37 1.46 -21.31
CA GLU A 181 1.03 1.66 -22.61
C GLU A 181 0.20 2.54 -23.55
N THR A 182 -1.13 2.48 -23.44
CA THR A 182 -2.08 3.24 -24.26
C THR A 182 -2.41 4.60 -23.63
N ASP A 183 -2.73 4.60 -22.33
CA ASP A 183 -2.96 5.80 -21.54
C ASP A 183 -1.94 5.86 -20.41
N PRO A 184 -0.78 6.49 -20.64
CA PRO A 184 0.29 6.51 -19.66
C PRO A 184 0.01 7.36 -18.43
N ASP A 185 -1.07 8.15 -18.44
CA ASP A 185 -1.48 9.00 -17.34
C ASP A 185 -2.27 8.20 -16.27
N VAL A 186 -2.34 6.88 -16.38
CA VAL A 186 -2.79 6.00 -15.29
C VAL A 186 -1.77 5.86 -14.16
N TYR A 187 -0.56 6.37 -14.35
CA TYR A 187 0.55 6.32 -13.39
C TYR A 187 0.88 7.70 -12.85
N TYR A 188 1.44 7.73 -11.64
CA TYR A 188 2.05 8.95 -11.12
C TYR A 188 3.19 9.42 -12.01
N ARG A 189 3.34 10.73 -12.11
CA ARG A 189 4.32 11.35 -12.99
C ARG A 189 5.07 12.46 -12.28
N SER A 190 6.39 12.33 -12.28
CA SER A 190 7.27 13.34 -11.73
C SER A 190 7.36 14.58 -12.62
N PRO A 191 7.87 15.69 -12.07
CA PRO A 191 8.23 16.84 -12.86
C PRO A 191 9.18 16.56 -14.02
N GLY A 192 10.17 15.69 -13.83
CA GLY A 192 11.06 15.28 -14.93
C GLY A 192 10.34 14.56 -16.09
N GLY A 193 9.04 14.28 -15.95
CA GLY A 193 8.23 13.55 -16.91
C GLY A 193 8.35 12.04 -16.77
N ALA A 194 9.13 11.57 -15.80
CA ALA A 194 9.31 10.16 -15.50
C ALA A 194 8.03 9.60 -14.87
N ARG A 195 7.66 8.41 -15.31
CA ARG A 195 6.43 7.72 -14.88
C ARG A 195 6.80 6.69 -13.84
N ASN A 196 6.09 6.71 -12.72
CA ASN A 196 6.24 5.66 -11.71
C ASN A 196 5.16 4.58 -11.93
N GLN A 197 5.58 3.41 -12.39
CA GLN A 197 4.69 2.27 -12.68
C GLN A 197 4.44 1.36 -11.46
N GLU A 198 4.87 1.78 -10.28
CA GLU A 198 4.71 1.02 -9.04
C GLU A 198 3.24 0.99 -8.58
N TYR A 199 2.47 2.04 -8.85
CA TYR A 199 1.08 2.17 -8.41
C TYR A 199 0.27 3.03 -9.38
N LEU A 200 -1.05 2.85 -9.40
CA LEU A 200 -1.96 3.67 -10.21
C LEU A 200 -2.16 5.05 -9.57
N THR A 201 -2.19 6.13 -10.35
CA THR A 201 -2.44 7.47 -9.77
C THR A 201 -3.84 7.53 -9.15
N ILE A 202 -4.00 8.23 -8.03
CA ILE A 202 -5.31 8.53 -7.41
C ILE A 202 -6.26 9.19 -8.41
N GLY A 203 -5.73 9.92 -9.41
CA GLY A 203 -6.53 10.51 -10.48
C GLY A 203 -7.38 9.51 -11.29
N VAL A 204 -7.07 8.21 -11.25
CA VAL A 204 -7.84 7.16 -11.93
C VAL A 204 -8.73 6.32 -11.02
N ASP A 205 -8.88 6.67 -9.75
CA ASP A 205 -9.72 5.97 -8.78
C ASP A 205 -11.14 5.68 -9.29
N ASP A 206 -11.73 6.65 -10.00
CA ASP A 206 -13.09 6.61 -10.57
C ASP A 206 -13.16 6.49 -12.09
N ARG A 207 -12.02 6.35 -12.76
CA ARG A 207 -11.99 6.35 -14.22
C ARG A 207 -12.12 4.90 -14.70
N PRO A 208 -13.15 4.53 -15.48
CA PRO A 208 -13.40 3.13 -15.89
C PRO A 208 -12.48 2.67 -17.05
N LEU A 209 -11.17 2.81 -16.85
CA LEU A 209 -10.14 2.61 -17.87
C LEU A 209 -9.70 1.14 -17.99
N PHE A 210 -9.93 0.34 -16.95
CA PHE A 210 -9.36 -0.99 -16.81
C PHE A 210 -10.36 -2.06 -17.22
N HIS A 211 -10.59 -2.17 -18.54
CA HIS A 211 -11.61 -3.03 -19.13
C HIS A 211 -13.04 -2.75 -18.60
N GLY A 212 -13.35 -1.47 -18.40
CA GLY A 212 -14.66 -1.01 -17.90
C GLY A 212 -14.75 -0.88 -16.38
N ARG A 213 -13.72 -1.29 -15.62
CA ARG A 213 -13.60 -1.10 -14.17
C ARG A 213 -12.77 0.13 -13.82
N THR A 214 -13.06 0.76 -12.68
CA THR A 214 -12.23 1.81 -12.07
C THR A 214 -11.13 1.19 -11.19
N ALA A 215 -10.10 1.96 -10.82
CA ALA A 215 -9.03 1.43 -9.95
C ALA A 215 -9.58 0.95 -8.60
N ILE A 216 -10.47 1.71 -7.95
CA ILE A 216 -11.11 1.29 -6.69
C ILE A 216 -11.91 -0.02 -6.87
N GLN A 217 -12.60 -0.20 -8.00
CA GLN A 217 -13.28 -1.46 -8.28
C GLN A 217 -12.30 -2.64 -8.43
N LEU A 218 -11.11 -2.43 -9.00
CA LEU A 218 -10.08 -3.48 -9.04
C LEU A 218 -9.68 -3.91 -7.62
N TYR A 219 -9.45 -2.94 -6.74
CA TYR A 219 -9.05 -3.19 -5.35
C TYR A 219 -10.17 -3.89 -4.57
N ALA A 220 -11.42 -3.42 -4.74
CA ALA A 220 -12.59 -4.01 -4.11
C ALA A 220 -12.82 -5.46 -4.57
N ASP A 221 -12.82 -5.72 -5.90
CA ASP A 221 -13.02 -7.07 -6.44
C ASP A 221 -11.92 -8.04 -5.95
N PHE A 222 -10.68 -7.55 -5.83
CA PHE A 222 -9.57 -8.34 -5.29
C PHE A 222 -9.78 -8.71 -3.82
N MET A 223 -10.15 -7.74 -2.98
CA MET A 223 -10.45 -7.96 -1.56
C MET A 223 -11.67 -8.88 -1.36
N GLU A 224 -12.72 -8.74 -2.19
CA GLU A 224 -13.88 -9.65 -2.17
C GLU A 224 -13.45 -11.08 -2.48
N SER A 225 -12.69 -11.28 -3.55
CA SER A 225 -12.14 -12.58 -3.92
C SER A 225 -11.23 -13.15 -2.82
N PHE A 226 -10.40 -12.32 -2.19
CA PHE A 226 -9.57 -12.73 -1.05
C PHE A 226 -10.42 -13.23 0.12
N ARG A 227 -11.43 -12.44 0.53
CA ARG A 227 -12.33 -12.82 1.63
C ARG A 227 -12.99 -14.16 1.37
N GLU A 228 -13.53 -14.37 0.18
CA GLU A 228 -14.21 -15.62 -0.19
C GLU A 228 -13.26 -16.81 -0.16
N ASN A 229 -12.07 -16.65 -0.75
CA ASN A 229 -11.10 -17.73 -0.90
C ASN A 229 -10.26 -18.00 0.35
N MET A 230 -10.29 -17.10 1.34
CA MET A 230 -9.57 -17.23 2.63
C MET A 230 -10.52 -17.30 3.83
N ALA A 231 -11.82 -17.52 3.59
CA ALA A 231 -12.84 -17.54 4.64
C ALA A 231 -12.52 -18.51 5.78
N ASP A 232 -11.94 -19.68 5.48
CA ASP A 232 -11.52 -20.67 6.47
C ASP A 232 -10.43 -20.14 7.43
N PHE A 233 -9.46 -19.37 6.91
CA PHE A 233 -8.41 -18.74 7.72
C PHE A 233 -8.90 -17.51 8.49
N LEU A 234 -9.89 -16.79 7.95
CA LEU A 234 -10.55 -15.68 8.63
C LEU A 234 -11.40 -16.21 9.81
N ASP A 235 -12.15 -17.30 9.58
CA ASP A 235 -13.01 -17.92 10.60
C ASP A 235 -12.21 -18.63 11.70
N SER A 236 -11.06 -19.24 11.36
CA SER A 236 -10.15 -19.83 12.34
C SER A 236 -9.44 -18.77 13.20
N GLY A 237 -9.48 -17.50 12.78
CA GLY A 237 -8.76 -16.40 13.41
C GLY A 237 -7.25 -16.48 13.21
N LEU A 238 -6.78 -17.17 12.16
CA LEU A 238 -5.38 -17.15 11.73
C LEU A 238 -4.98 -15.72 11.36
N ILE A 239 -5.78 -15.11 10.49
CA ILE A 239 -5.60 -13.73 10.03
C ILE A 239 -6.15 -12.81 11.11
N VAL A 240 -5.32 -11.90 11.60
CA VAL A 240 -5.69 -10.95 12.66
C VAL A 240 -5.89 -9.52 12.15
N ASP A 241 -5.25 -9.20 11.02
CA ASP A 241 -5.27 -7.87 10.44
C ASP A 241 -5.16 -7.94 8.90
N ILE A 242 -5.87 -7.04 8.23
CA ILE A 242 -5.78 -6.75 6.80
C ILE A 242 -5.21 -5.34 6.64
N GLU A 243 -3.94 -5.23 6.27
CA GLU A 243 -3.35 -3.96 5.90
C GLU A 243 -3.67 -3.65 4.44
N VAL A 244 -4.37 -2.55 4.18
CA VAL A 244 -4.79 -2.17 2.84
C VAL A 244 -3.69 -1.31 2.22
N GLY A 245 -3.09 -1.75 1.11
CA GLY A 245 -2.08 -0.99 0.40
C GLY A 245 -2.69 0.22 -0.32
N LEU A 246 -2.20 1.42 -0.02
CA LEU A 246 -2.79 2.69 -0.49
C LEU A 246 -1.86 3.52 -1.38
N GLY A 247 -0.79 2.92 -1.88
CA GLY A 247 0.21 3.62 -2.67
C GLY A 247 1.52 2.83 -2.83
N PRO A 248 2.60 3.51 -3.25
CA PRO A 248 3.93 2.93 -3.38
C PRO A 248 4.40 2.29 -2.07
N ALA A 249 5.00 1.10 -2.16
CA ALA A 249 5.34 0.24 -1.01
C ALA A 249 4.18 -0.05 -0.03
N GLY A 250 2.93 0.06 -0.50
CA GLY A 250 1.71 -0.11 0.29
C GLY A 250 1.35 1.10 1.16
N GLU A 251 2.16 2.15 1.14
CA GLU A 251 2.03 3.31 2.01
C GLU A 251 1.07 4.34 1.43
N LEU A 252 0.27 5.00 2.29
CA LEU A 252 -0.58 6.11 1.89
C LEU A 252 0.25 7.37 1.61
N ARG A 253 0.87 7.42 0.43
CA ARG A 253 1.72 8.54 -0.02
C ARG A 253 1.84 8.63 -1.53
N TYR A 254 2.42 9.72 -1.99
CA TYR A 254 2.94 9.83 -3.34
C TYR A 254 4.34 9.19 -3.47
N PRO A 255 4.75 8.75 -4.69
CA PRO A 255 6.11 8.27 -4.94
C PRO A 255 7.11 9.43 -5.09
N SER A 256 7.31 10.24 -4.04
CA SER A 256 8.11 11.47 -4.11
C SER A 256 9.63 11.29 -4.01
N TYR A 257 10.10 10.11 -3.59
CA TYR A 257 11.52 9.77 -3.43
C TYR A 257 11.95 8.47 -4.16
N PRO A 258 11.64 8.30 -5.46
CA PRO A 258 11.94 7.07 -6.17
C PRO A 258 13.43 6.94 -6.50
N GLU A 259 14.13 5.98 -5.88
CA GLU A 259 15.54 5.69 -6.19
C GLU A 259 15.76 5.36 -7.66
N SER A 260 14.80 4.66 -8.27
CA SER A 260 14.79 4.31 -9.69
C SER A 260 14.84 5.52 -10.64
N GLN A 261 14.51 6.72 -10.16
CA GLN A 261 14.58 7.98 -10.92
C GLN A 261 15.74 8.88 -10.46
N GLY A 262 16.66 8.35 -9.66
CA GLY A 262 17.87 9.04 -9.23
C GLY A 262 17.70 9.90 -7.98
N TRP A 263 16.58 9.80 -7.25
CA TRP A 263 16.51 10.36 -5.90
C TRP A 263 17.52 9.64 -5.00
N ALA A 264 18.16 10.40 -4.10
CA ALA A 264 19.03 9.89 -3.07
C ALA A 264 18.77 10.63 -1.76
N PHE A 265 18.78 9.90 -0.65
CA PHE A 265 18.67 10.49 0.68
C PHE A 265 19.80 11.50 0.93
N PRO A 266 19.53 12.71 1.48
CA PRO A 266 18.25 13.19 2.01
C PRO A 266 17.54 14.19 1.08
N GLY A 267 17.49 14.01 -0.25
CA GLY A 267 16.84 14.96 -1.17
C GLY A 267 15.37 15.26 -0.80
N ILE A 268 14.90 16.49 -1.07
CA ILE A 268 13.52 16.92 -0.75
C ILE A 268 12.41 16.13 -1.49
N GLY A 269 12.77 15.37 -2.52
CA GLY A 269 11.81 14.67 -3.36
C GLY A 269 11.11 15.60 -4.36
N GLN A 270 10.06 15.10 -5.02
CA GLN A 270 9.23 15.93 -5.91
C GLN A 270 7.75 15.65 -5.72
N PHE A 271 6.93 16.70 -5.82
CA PHE A 271 5.48 16.54 -6.02
C PHE A 271 5.23 15.72 -7.28
N GLN A 272 4.37 14.71 -7.21
CA GLN A 272 4.11 13.80 -8.32
C GLN A 272 3.01 14.32 -9.24
N VAL A 273 3.06 15.63 -9.50
CA VAL A 273 2.18 16.44 -10.36
C VAL A 273 3.02 17.57 -11.00
N ARG A 274 3.12 17.69 -12.36
CA ARG A 274 3.85 18.84 -12.99
C ARG A 274 3.45 19.27 -14.40
N ARG A 275 3.50 20.60 -14.62
CA ARG A 275 3.34 21.30 -15.91
C ARG A 275 4.55 21.20 -16.79
N VAL A 276 4.35 20.74 -18.02
CA VAL A 276 5.22 21.19 -19.12
C VAL A 276 4.52 22.36 -19.82
N SER A 277 4.96 23.57 -19.50
CA SER A 277 4.69 24.74 -20.35
C SER A 277 5.63 24.69 -21.55
N LEU A 278 5.16 24.24 -22.72
CA LEU A 278 5.87 24.49 -23.97
C LEU A 278 5.71 25.98 -24.33
N PHE A 279 6.68 26.81 -23.93
CA PHE A 279 6.80 28.17 -24.45
C PHE A 279 7.40 28.11 -25.87
N PHE A 280 6.56 28.09 -26.91
CA PHE A 280 6.98 28.64 -28.18
C PHE A 280 6.86 30.17 -28.08
N ARG A 281 7.99 30.87 -27.93
CA ARG A 281 8.07 32.31 -28.20
C ARG A 281 7.98 32.50 -29.71
N LEU A 282 6.77 32.51 -30.26
CA LEU A 282 6.57 33.01 -31.61
C LEU A 282 6.61 34.53 -31.56
N SER A 283 7.62 35.12 -32.20
CA SER A 283 7.63 36.56 -32.43
C SER A 283 6.45 36.93 -33.35
N PRO A 284 5.80 38.10 -33.18
CA PRO A 284 4.67 38.51 -34.01
C PRO A 284 4.98 38.69 -35.51
N THR A 285 6.22 38.49 -35.95
CA THR A 285 6.66 38.79 -37.32
C THR A 285 6.70 37.59 -38.28
N ASP A 286 6.45 36.35 -37.84
CA ASP A 286 6.63 35.15 -38.70
C ASP A 286 5.34 34.39 -39.04
N VAL A 287 4.20 35.07 -39.15
CA VAL A 287 2.91 34.46 -39.56
C VAL A 287 2.81 34.25 -41.09
N HIS A 288 3.89 34.41 -41.85
CA HIS A 288 3.90 34.20 -43.31
C HIS A 288 4.95 33.20 -43.81
N ALA A 289 5.90 32.78 -42.99
CA ALA A 289 6.96 31.87 -43.43
C ALA A 289 6.63 30.37 -43.26
N GLN A 290 5.54 30.01 -42.58
CA GLN A 290 5.23 28.60 -42.28
C GLN A 290 4.00 28.01 -43.00
N LEU A 291 3.47 28.67 -44.04
CA LEU A 291 2.55 28.00 -44.96
C LEU A 291 3.30 27.31 -46.11
N VAL A 292 4.51 27.75 -46.47
CA VAL A 292 5.25 27.22 -47.63
C VAL A 292 5.93 25.88 -47.31
N VAL A 293 6.46 25.70 -46.10
CA VAL A 293 7.16 24.45 -45.71
C VAL A 293 6.19 23.28 -45.55
N LEU A 294 4.96 23.52 -45.07
CA LEU A 294 3.94 22.48 -44.94
C LEU A 294 3.37 22.05 -46.31
N THR A 295 3.30 22.96 -47.28
CA THR A 295 2.76 22.65 -48.62
C THR A 295 3.74 21.87 -49.50
N GLU A 296 5.07 22.09 -49.36
CA GLU A 296 6.08 21.33 -50.11
C GLU A 296 6.28 19.88 -49.60
N ILE A 297 6.08 19.64 -48.31
CA ILE A 297 6.13 18.27 -47.74
C ILE A 297 4.89 17.47 -48.17
N GLN A 298 3.74 18.14 -48.33
CA GLN A 298 2.47 17.54 -48.74
C GLN A 298 2.48 16.97 -50.17
N ASN A 299 3.24 17.59 -51.09
CA ASN A 299 3.28 17.15 -52.50
C ASN A 299 4.24 15.98 -52.77
N LYS A 300 5.09 15.61 -51.81
CA LYS A 300 6.13 14.59 -52.04
C LYS A 300 5.80 13.22 -51.45
N TYR A 301 4.86 13.14 -50.51
CA TYR A 301 4.52 11.90 -49.84
C TYR A 301 2.99 11.74 -49.69
N TYR A 302 2.46 10.78 -50.45
CA TYR A 302 1.16 10.09 -50.35
C TYR A 302 0.02 10.50 -51.29
N SER A 303 -0.24 9.59 -52.23
CA SER A 303 -1.60 9.29 -52.73
C SER A 303 -2.26 8.29 -51.77
N TYR A 304 -3.26 8.71 -50.97
CA TYR A 304 -4.49 8.01 -50.54
C TYR A 304 -5.21 8.90 -49.48
N PRO A 305 -6.56 8.94 -49.43
CA PRO A 305 -7.27 10.10 -48.89
C PRO A 305 -7.66 10.00 -47.41
N ALA A 306 -7.46 11.14 -46.74
CA ALA A 306 -8.24 11.73 -45.64
C ALA A 306 -8.43 10.94 -44.33
N CYS A 307 -7.57 11.24 -43.36
CA CYS A 307 -7.97 11.35 -41.95
C CYS A 307 -7.52 12.74 -41.46
N PHE A 308 -8.46 13.56 -41.00
CA PHE A 308 -8.14 14.81 -40.30
C PHE A 308 -7.43 14.44 -39.00
N ALA A 309 -6.15 14.81 -38.87
CA ALA A 309 -5.45 14.77 -37.59
C ALA A 309 -5.61 16.14 -36.93
N GLU A 310 -6.38 16.16 -35.84
CA GLU A 310 -6.32 17.21 -34.84
C GLU A 310 -4.87 17.38 -34.38
N THR A 311 -4.46 18.63 -34.17
CA THR A 311 -3.15 18.98 -33.62
C THR A 311 -3.17 18.65 -32.13
N THR A 312 -2.81 17.43 -31.75
CA THR A 312 -2.70 17.03 -30.34
C THR A 312 -1.45 17.66 -29.73
N LEU A 313 -1.67 18.71 -28.96
CA LEU A 313 -0.72 19.24 -27.98
C LEU A 313 -0.44 18.16 -26.93
N VAL A 314 0.83 17.79 -26.72
CA VAL A 314 1.23 16.84 -25.67
C VAL A 314 1.29 17.60 -24.34
N GLN A 315 0.16 17.62 -23.63
CA GLN A 315 0.10 17.93 -22.19
C GLN A 315 0.59 16.71 -21.40
N CYS A 316 1.34 16.92 -20.31
CA CYS A 316 2.03 15.82 -19.63
C CYS A 316 2.20 16.01 -18.11
N TYR A 317 1.06 15.88 -17.43
CA TYR A 317 0.94 15.41 -16.04
C TYR A 317 0.45 13.96 -16.06
N ASP A 318 0.06 13.36 -14.92
CA ASP A 318 -1.17 12.57 -15.02
C ASP A 318 -2.30 13.58 -15.22
N LYS A 319 -2.91 13.55 -16.41
CA LYS A 319 -3.91 14.54 -16.83
C LYS A 319 -5.09 14.66 -15.86
N TYR A 320 -5.32 13.63 -15.06
CA TYR A 320 -6.45 13.51 -14.15
C TYR A 320 -6.28 14.41 -12.92
N LEU A 321 -5.13 14.36 -12.24
CA LEU A 321 -4.85 15.25 -11.11
C LEU A 321 -4.64 16.71 -11.55
N GLU A 322 -4.14 16.96 -12.76
CA GLU A 322 -4.08 18.32 -13.31
C GLU A 322 -5.50 18.90 -13.55
N GLU A 323 -6.39 18.11 -14.16
CA GLU A 323 -7.79 18.48 -14.37
C GLU A 323 -8.49 18.76 -13.04
N ASP A 324 -8.31 17.89 -12.04
CA ASP A 324 -8.87 18.04 -10.69
C ASP A 324 -8.35 19.33 -10.01
N PHE A 325 -7.04 19.58 -10.01
CA PHE A 325 -6.48 20.80 -9.42
C PHE A 325 -7.03 22.07 -10.10
N ARG A 326 -7.14 22.05 -11.44
CA ARG A 326 -7.66 23.21 -12.18
C ARG A 326 -9.11 23.48 -11.83
N ALA A 327 -9.94 22.45 -11.75
CA ALA A 327 -11.32 22.58 -11.31
C ALA A 327 -11.41 23.12 -9.87
N ALA A 328 -10.59 22.60 -8.95
CA ALA A 328 -10.55 23.09 -7.58
C ALA A 328 -10.12 24.57 -7.50
N ALA A 329 -9.15 24.99 -8.32
CA ALA A 329 -8.70 26.37 -8.41
C ALA A 329 -9.78 27.30 -9.00
N GLU A 330 -10.49 26.85 -10.04
CA GLU A 330 -11.65 27.55 -10.62
C GLU A 330 -12.75 27.74 -9.57
N ASP A 331 -13.11 26.69 -8.83
CA ASP A 331 -14.12 26.72 -7.76
C ASP A 331 -13.72 27.64 -6.60
N ALA A 332 -12.42 27.75 -6.32
CA ALA A 332 -11.88 28.69 -5.33
C ALA A 332 -11.87 30.16 -5.83
N GLY A 333 -12.33 30.43 -7.06
CA GLY A 333 -12.29 31.76 -7.65
C GLY A 333 -10.87 32.23 -8.00
N ARG A 334 -9.99 31.27 -8.29
CA ARG A 334 -8.57 31.47 -8.62
C ARG A 334 -8.16 30.64 -9.85
N PRO A 335 -8.86 30.79 -10.99
CA PRO A 335 -8.57 30.02 -12.21
C PRO A 335 -7.14 30.24 -12.74
N GLU A 336 -6.47 31.30 -12.33
CA GLU A 336 -5.08 31.60 -12.66
C GLU A 336 -4.05 30.79 -11.85
N TRP A 337 -4.47 30.06 -10.81
CA TRP A 337 -3.57 29.23 -10.03
C TRP A 337 -3.19 27.97 -10.78
N GLU A 338 -1.88 27.83 -10.98
CA GLU A 338 -1.26 26.66 -11.61
C GLU A 338 -0.51 25.83 -10.56
N LEU A 339 -0.25 24.56 -10.88
CA LEU A 339 0.59 23.69 -10.04
C LEU A 339 2.00 24.28 -9.84
N PRO A 340 2.71 23.96 -8.73
CA PRO A 340 4.02 24.55 -8.45
C PRO A 340 5.04 24.29 -9.57
N ASP A 341 5.80 25.33 -9.92
CA ASP A 341 6.87 25.29 -10.93
C ASP A 341 8.24 25.70 -10.37
N ASP A 342 8.31 25.93 -9.05
CA ASP A 342 9.45 26.48 -8.33
C ASP A 342 9.91 25.62 -7.13
N ALA A 343 9.49 24.35 -7.13
CA ALA A 343 9.76 23.36 -6.08
C ALA A 343 11.04 22.53 -6.25
N GLY A 344 11.83 22.79 -7.30
CA GLY A 344 13.11 22.14 -7.53
C GLY A 344 13.02 20.69 -8.04
N GLU A 345 14.14 19.98 -7.90
CA GLU A 345 14.36 18.60 -8.32
C GLU A 345 14.56 17.67 -7.12
N TYR A 346 14.53 16.34 -7.36
CA TYR A 346 14.54 15.31 -6.34
C TYR A 346 15.59 15.48 -5.23
N ASN A 347 16.80 15.91 -5.59
CA ASN A 347 17.98 15.92 -4.73
C ASN A 347 18.36 17.32 -4.23
N ASP A 348 17.52 18.33 -4.48
CA ASP A 348 17.75 19.67 -3.95
C ASP A 348 17.58 19.68 -2.42
N ALA A 349 18.20 20.65 -1.75
CA ALA A 349 17.84 21.02 -0.37
C ALA A 349 16.68 22.03 -0.38
N PRO A 350 15.92 22.18 0.72
CA PRO A 350 14.78 23.11 0.76
C PRO A 350 15.14 24.55 0.33
N ASP A 351 16.28 25.05 0.83
CA ASP A 351 16.76 26.42 0.58
C ASP A 351 17.31 26.65 -0.85
N ASP A 352 17.51 25.59 -1.63
CA ASP A 352 17.87 25.70 -3.06
C ASP A 352 16.64 26.02 -3.93
N THR A 353 15.44 25.94 -3.35
CA THR A 353 14.17 26.10 -4.07
C THR A 353 13.41 27.32 -3.59
N ARG A 354 12.72 28.03 -4.48
CA ARG A 354 11.85 29.13 -4.06
C ARG A 354 10.61 28.62 -3.31
N PHE A 355 10.15 27.41 -3.64
CA PHE A 355 8.95 26.88 -3.00
C PHE A 355 9.16 26.64 -1.51
N PHE A 356 10.30 26.06 -1.11
CA PHE A 356 10.57 25.61 0.27
C PHE A 356 11.54 26.48 1.07
N ALA A 357 12.21 27.47 0.46
CA ALA A 357 13.16 28.35 1.14
C ALA A 357 12.62 28.96 2.43
N ALA A 358 13.48 29.24 3.40
CA ALA A 358 13.06 29.82 4.68
C ALA A 358 12.37 31.21 4.55
N ASP A 359 12.82 32.06 3.61
CA ASP A 359 12.34 33.44 3.45
C ASP A 359 11.57 33.65 2.14
N GLY A 360 10.35 34.21 2.24
CA GLY A 360 9.53 34.54 1.06
C GLY A 360 8.99 33.32 0.29
N ALA A 361 8.96 32.16 0.94
CA ALA A 361 8.65 30.85 0.39
C ALA A 361 7.25 30.75 -0.24
N THR A 362 7.15 30.08 -1.39
CA THR A 362 5.85 29.84 -2.03
C THR A 362 4.93 28.97 -1.19
N TYR A 363 5.45 28.00 -0.42
CA TYR A 363 4.63 27.14 0.47
C TYR A 363 3.85 27.92 1.55
N LEU A 364 4.32 29.12 1.90
CA LEU A 364 3.68 30.04 2.86
C LEU A 364 2.74 31.06 2.19
N THR A 365 2.59 31.05 0.88
CA THR A 365 1.63 31.92 0.17
C THR A 365 0.22 31.34 0.23
N GLU A 366 -0.80 32.14 -0.10
CA GLU A 366 -2.19 31.66 -0.25
C GLU A 366 -2.26 30.50 -1.28
N LYS A 367 -1.61 30.68 -2.44
CA LYS A 367 -1.52 29.67 -3.49
C LYS A 367 -0.82 28.39 -3.01
N GLY A 368 0.31 28.52 -2.33
CA GLY A 368 1.07 27.36 -1.83
C GLY A 368 0.29 26.56 -0.79
N ARG A 369 -0.34 27.23 0.18
CA ARG A 369 -1.21 26.57 1.16
C ARG A 369 -2.41 25.89 0.51
N PHE A 370 -3.04 26.53 -0.48
CA PHE A 370 -4.13 25.94 -1.25
C PHE A 370 -3.68 24.65 -1.94
N PHE A 371 -2.55 24.71 -2.66
CA PHE A 371 -1.98 23.54 -3.31
C PHE A 371 -1.64 22.40 -2.33
N LEU A 372 -0.96 22.69 -1.22
CA LEU A 372 -0.60 21.67 -0.23
C LEU A 372 -1.83 21.05 0.46
N THR A 373 -2.86 21.87 0.70
CA THR A 373 -4.15 21.38 1.22
C THR A 373 -4.81 20.44 0.22
N TRP A 374 -4.92 20.85 -1.05
CA TRP A 374 -5.48 20.02 -2.11
C TRP A 374 -4.68 18.71 -2.25
N TYR A 375 -3.36 18.78 -2.38
CA TYR A 375 -2.50 17.63 -2.63
C TYR A 375 -2.55 16.61 -1.49
N SER A 376 -2.48 17.06 -0.23
CA SER A 376 -2.62 16.17 0.93
C SER A 376 -4.04 15.63 1.10
N SER A 377 -5.07 16.42 0.77
CA SER A 377 -6.47 15.96 0.86
C SER A 377 -6.77 14.79 -0.09
N LYS A 378 -6.11 14.72 -1.25
CA LYS A 378 -6.28 13.61 -2.20
C LYS A 378 -5.83 12.26 -1.62
N LEU A 379 -4.78 12.23 -0.81
CA LEU A 379 -4.41 11.01 -0.07
C LEU A 379 -5.48 10.62 0.95
N ILE A 380 -6.00 11.59 1.70
CA ILE A 380 -7.04 11.32 2.71
C ILE A 380 -8.31 10.80 2.03
N GLU A 381 -8.75 11.42 0.94
CA GLU A 381 -9.90 10.99 0.13
C GLU A 381 -9.68 9.60 -0.46
N HIS A 382 -8.49 9.31 -0.99
CA HIS A 382 -8.13 7.99 -1.51
C HIS A 382 -8.23 6.89 -0.45
N GLY A 383 -7.55 7.11 0.69
CA GLY A 383 -7.55 6.18 1.81
C GLY A 383 -8.95 5.92 2.36
N ASP A 384 -9.74 6.98 2.56
CA ASP A 384 -11.11 6.90 3.08
C ASP A 384 -12.00 6.01 2.19
N ARG A 385 -11.91 6.19 0.87
CA ARG A 385 -12.76 5.48 -0.08
C ARG A 385 -12.39 4.02 -0.26
N ILE A 386 -11.10 3.69 -0.28
CA ILE A 386 -10.66 2.30 -0.38
C ILE A 386 -10.94 1.56 0.94
N LEU A 387 -10.75 2.22 2.09
CA LEU A 387 -11.08 1.63 3.39
C LEU A 387 -12.59 1.47 3.59
N ASP A 388 -13.43 2.31 2.99
CA ASP A 388 -14.88 2.10 2.93
C ASP A 388 -15.23 0.78 2.20
N GLU A 389 -14.62 0.52 1.04
CA GLU A 389 -14.79 -0.77 0.35
C GLU A 389 -14.25 -1.92 1.21
N ALA A 390 -13.05 -1.79 1.79
CA ALA A 390 -12.47 -2.81 2.65
C ALA A 390 -13.37 -3.14 3.86
N ASN A 391 -13.94 -2.13 4.53
CA ASN A 391 -14.87 -2.34 5.64
C ASN A 391 -16.13 -3.07 5.20
N ARG A 392 -16.74 -2.65 4.09
CA ARG A 392 -17.92 -3.31 3.53
C ARG A 392 -17.60 -4.78 3.23
N ILE A 393 -16.44 -5.04 2.66
CA ILE A 393 -16.00 -6.36 2.25
C ILE A 393 -15.71 -7.22 3.46
N PHE A 394 -14.91 -6.79 4.42
CA PHE A 394 -14.54 -7.60 5.59
C PHE A 394 -15.54 -7.55 6.75
N LEU A 395 -16.70 -6.92 6.54
CA LEU A 395 -17.77 -6.84 7.54
C LEU A 395 -18.13 -8.23 8.08
N GLY A 396 -18.04 -8.37 9.41
CA GLY A 396 -18.34 -9.61 10.14
C GLY A 396 -17.16 -10.57 10.30
N CYS A 397 -16.03 -10.33 9.63
CA CYS A 397 -14.78 -11.05 9.87
C CYS A 397 -14.13 -10.53 11.16
N LYS A 398 -13.45 -11.41 11.92
CA LYS A 398 -12.75 -11.05 13.16
C LYS A 398 -11.34 -10.54 12.88
N VAL A 399 -11.25 -9.52 12.04
CA VAL A 399 -9.99 -8.88 11.64
C VAL A 399 -10.06 -7.39 11.94
N LYS A 400 -8.90 -6.77 12.13
CA LYS A 400 -8.74 -5.32 12.04
C LYS A 400 -8.34 -4.94 10.62
N LEU A 401 -8.73 -3.75 10.20
CA LEU A 401 -8.12 -3.11 9.03
C LEU A 401 -6.94 -2.28 9.52
N ALA A 402 -5.90 -2.17 8.70
CA ALA A 402 -4.78 -1.28 8.92
C ALA A 402 -4.46 -0.49 7.65
N ALA A 403 -3.78 0.64 7.84
CA ALA A 403 -3.18 1.41 6.76
C ALA A 403 -1.79 1.85 7.17
N LYS A 404 -0.86 1.79 6.21
CA LYS A 404 0.54 2.13 6.44
C LYS A 404 0.83 3.59 6.12
N VAL A 405 1.48 4.29 7.05
CA VAL A 405 1.95 5.66 6.88
C VAL A 405 3.48 5.67 6.90
N SER A 406 4.08 6.30 5.90
CA SER A 406 5.54 6.34 5.71
C SER A 406 6.24 7.30 6.67
N GLY A 407 7.44 6.92 7.14
CA GLY A 407 8.26 7.69 8.07
C GLY A 407 9.23 8.62 7.37
N ILE A 408 8.75 9.79 6.93
CA ILE A 408 9.57 10.78 6.22
C ILE A 408 10.29 11.67 7.22
N HIS A 409 11.39 11.16 7.75
CA HIS A 409 12.06 11.77 8.90
C HIS A 409 13.09 12.85 8.54
N TRP A 410 13.50 12.96 7.26
CA TRP A 410 14.44 13.98 6.80
C TRP A 410 13.73 15.30 6.47
N TRP A 411 14.44 16.42 6.65
CA TRP A 411 13.89 17.79 6.65
C TRP A 411 12.82 18.08 7.70
N TYR A 412 12.49 17.17 8.60
CA TYR A 412 11.54 17.39 9.70
C TYR A 412 11.96 18.55 10.62
N ARG A 413 13.28 18.83 10.76
CA ARG A 413 13.78 19.99 11.53
C ARG A 413 13.82 21.29 10.71
N HIS A 414 13.58 21.24 9.41
CA HIS A 414 13.50 22.42 8.55
C HIS A 414 12.07 22.97 8.60
N PRO A 415 11.84 24.30 8.70
CA PRO A 415 10.49 24.86 8.84
C PRO A 415 9.50 24.48 7.74
N SER A 416 10.00 24.10 6.55
CA SER A 416 9.16 23.69 5.43
C SER A 416 8.76 22.21 5.44
N HIS A 417 9.43 21.34 6.22
CA HIS A 417 9.19 19.89 6.20
C HIS A 417 9.15 19.32 4.76
N ALA A 418 10.03 19.81 3.87
CA ALA A 418 9.87 19.68 2.43
C ALA A 418 9.60 18.26 1.92
N ALA A 419 10.27 17.24 2.48
CA ALA A 419 10.06 15.86 2.09
C ALA A 419 8.70 15.29 2.53
N GLU A 420 8.19 15.68 3.70
CA GLU A 420 6.84 15.32 4.12
C GLU A 420 5.82 15.95 3.17
N LEU A 421 6.01 17.22 2.80
CA LEU A 421 5.13 17.93 1.86
C LEU A 421 5.09 17.25 0.49
N THR A 422 6.25 16.91 -0.09
CA THR A 422 6.29 16.25 -1.42
C THR A 422 5.70 14.83 -1.38
N ALA A 423 5.85 14.11 -0.26
CA ALA A 423 5.20 12.82 -0.02
C ALA A 423 3.67 12.93 0.16
N GLY A 424 3.15 14.13 0.38
CA GLY A 424 1.73 14.44 0.54
C GLY A 424 1.26 14.59 1.98
N TYR A 425 2.18 14.53 2.95
CA TYR A 425 1.88 14.83 4.34
C TYR A 425 2.05 16.33 4.57
N TYR A 426 0.93 17.06 4.65
CA TYR A 426 0.97 18.49 4.91
C TYR A 426 1.23 18.77 6.41
N ASN A 427 2.43 18.44 6.86
CA ASN A 427 2.93 18.60 8.21
C ASN A 427 3.86 19.81 8.30
N LEU A 428 3.66 20.66 9.31
CA LEU A 428 4.48 21.84 9.63
C LEU A 428 4.37 22.12 11.14
N ASP A 429 5.13 23.07 11.68
CA ASP A 429 5.03 23.47 13.10
C ASP A 429 3.61 23.90 13.56
N GLY A 430 2.75 24.35 12.63
CA GLY A 430 1.36 24.72 12.91
C GLY A 430 0.36 23.59 12.57
N PRO A 431 0.17 23.26 11.28
CA PRO A 431 -0.60 22.10 10.83
C PRO A 431 -0.01 20.75 11.23
N ASP A 432 -0.74 19.94 12.01
CA ASP A 432 -0.41 18.54 12.24
C ASP A 432 -0.89 17.67 11.06
N GLY A 433 0.03 17.32 10.16
CA GLY A 433 -0.29 16.61 8.92
C GLY A 433 -0.77 15.17 9.09
N TYR A 434 -0.53 14.57 10.26
CA TYR A 434 -0.88 13.18 10.55
C TYR A 434 -2.21 13.02 11.28
N ALA A 435 -2.66 14.06 12.00
CA ALA A 435 -3.95 14.03 12.69
C ALA A 435 -5.16 13.82 11.74
N PRO A 436 -5.23 14.43 10.54
CA PRO A 436 -6.29 14.14 9.58
C PRO A 436 -6.30 12.69 9.10
N ILE A 437 -5.14 12.06 8.95
CA ILE A 437 -5.01 10.64 8.59
C ILE A 437 -5.56 9.77 9.72
N ALA A 438 -5.12 10.00 10.96
CA ALA A 438 -5.64 9.28 12.13
C ALA A 438 -7.16 9.43 12.28
N ARG A 439 -7.70 10.63 12.02
CA ARG A 439 -9.15 10.88 12.04
C ARG A 439 -9.89 10.15 10.92
N MET A 440 -9.29 10.01 9.75
CA MET A 440 -9.84 9.22 8.66
C MET A 440 -9.92 7.74 9.08
N LEU A 441 -8.82 7.18 9.59
CA LEU A 441 -8.77 5.79 10.07
C LEU A 441 -9.79 5.51 11.20
N ALA A 442 -10.02 6.49 12.07
CA ALA A 442 -11.03 6.40 13.13
C ALA A 442 -12.47 6.17 12.60
N ARG A 443 -12.79 6.65 11.39
CA ARG A 443 -14.11 6.44 10.76
C ARG A 443 -14.31 5.00 10.27
N HIS A 444 -13.22 4.27 10.07
CA HIS A 444 -13.22 2.91 9.53
C HIS A 444 -13.10 1.87 10.64
N ASP A 445 -14.02 1.90 11.62
CA ASP A 445 -14.04 1.02 12.79
C ASP A 445 -12.72 1.01 13.61
N GLY A 446 -12.05 2.16 13.60
CA GLY A 446 -10.75 2.35 14.24
C GLY A 446 -9.66 1.53 13.57
N ALA A 447 -9.54 1.64 12.24
CA ALA A 447 -8.47 1.05 11.48
C ALA A 447 -7.10 1.43 12.09
N VAL A 448 -6.19 0.47 12.14
CA VAL A 448 -4.89 0.62 12.79
C VAL A 448 -4.01 1.51 11.93
N LEU A 449 -3.41 2.53 12.55
CA LEU A 449 -2.34 3.30 11.91
C LEU A 449 -1.04 2.54 12.11
N ASN A 450 -0.55 1.87 11.06
CA ASN A 450 0.76 1.25 11.08
C ASN A 450 1.83 2.26 10.62
N PHE A 451 2.81 2.54 11.49
CA PHE A 451 3.86 3.52 11.23
C PHE A 451 5.24 2.85 11.21
N THR A 452 6.29 3.56 10.78
CA THR A 452 7.65 2.99 10.68
C THR A 452 8.69 3.83 11.45
N CYS A 453 9.99 3.59 11.23
CA CYS A 453 11.12 4.25 11.89
C CYS A 453 11.24 3.98 13.39
N ALA A 454 10.58 2.96 13.93
CA ALA A 454 10.52 2.71 15.38
C ALA A 454 11.89 2.40 16.01
N GLU A 455 12.88 2.02 15.21
CA GLU A 455 14.24 1.69 15.63
C GLU A 455 15.23 2.86 15.55
N MET A 456 14.88 3.91 14.82
CA MET A 456 15.78 5.01 14.48
C MET A 456 15.98 5.98 15.65
N ARG A 457 17.17 6.58 15.71
CA ARG A 457 17.52 7.66 16.65
C ARG A 457 18.05 8.87 15.90
N ASN A 458 17.80 10.07 16.40
CA ASN A 458 18.27 11.31 15.75
C ASN A 458 19.81 11.32 15.63
N SER A 459 20.48 10.83 16.67
CA SER A 459 21.95 10.67 16.72
C SER A 459 22.55 9.65 15.72
N GLU A 460 21.73 8.93 14.96
CA GLU A 460 22.18 8.01 13.89
C GLU A 460 22.08 8.66 12.51
N GLN A 461 21.51 9.87 12.43
CA GLN A 461 21.20 10.55 11.18
C GLN A 461 22.27 11.59 10.85
N PRO A 462 22.62 11.79 9.57
CA PRO A 462 23.50 12.87 9.16
C PRO A 462 22.88 14.24 9.49
N GLU A 463 23.74 15.20 9.86
CA GLU A 463 23.30 16.53 10.32
C GLU A 463 22.63 17.30 9.18
N GLU A 464 23.18 17.19 7.98
CA GLU A 464 22.72 17.80 6.72
C GLU A 464 21.31 17.36 6.31
N ALA A 465 20.83 16.19 6.77
CA ALA A 465 19.49 15.72 6.48
C ALA A 465 18.40 16.44 7.30
N MET A 466 18.78 17.26 8.29
CA MET A 466 17.85 17.92 9.22
C MET A 466 16.81 16.94 9.79
N SER A 467 17.27 15.71 10.04
CA SER A 467 16.44 14.54 10.30
C SER A 467 16.02 14.43 11.77
N SER A 468 14.80 13.98 12.03
CA SER A 468 14.21 13.86 13.38
C SER A 468 13.25 12.65 13.55
N PRO A 469 13.75 11.40 13.36
CA PRO A 469 12.92 10.20 13.47
C PRO A 469 12.32 9.97 14.86
N GLU A 470 12.95 10.44 15.95
CA GLU A 470 12.39 10.25 17.28
C GLU A 470 11.16 11.14 17.54
N GLU A 471 11.15 12.35 16.99
CA GLU A 471 10.03 13.28 17.12
C GLU A 471 8.85 12.91 16.22
N ILE A 472 9.10 12.53 14.95
CA ILE A 472 8.02 12.12 14.04
C ILE A 472 7.29 10.87 14.55
N VAL A 473 7.99 9.86 15.08
CA VAL A 473 7.36 8.69 15.71
C VAL A 473 6.48 9.12 16.88
N GLN A 474 6.95 10.04 17.73
CA GLN A 474 6.14 10.56 18.84
C GLN A 474 4.91 11.32 18.36
N GLN A 475 5.04 12.13 17.30
CA GLN A 475 3.95 12.90 16.72
C GLN A 475 2.85 11.97 16.18
N VAL A 476 3.22 11.01 15.32
CA VAL A 476 2.28 10.13 14.63
C VAL A 476 1.56 9.21 15.61
N LEU A 477 2.29 8.56 16.53
CA LEU A 477 1.65 7.72 17.55
C LEU A 477 0.73 8.53 18.46
N SER A 478 1.13 9.76 18.82
CA SER A 478 0.28 10.66 19.60
C SER A 478 -0.94 11.16 18.82
N ALA A 479 -0.87 11.29 17.49
CA ALA A 479 -2.01 11.60 16.66
C ALA A 479 -3.04 10.46 16.68
N GLY A 480 -2.59 9.21 16.46
CA GLY A 480 -3.46 8.03 16.55
C GLY A 480 -4.14 7.88 17.92
N TRP A 481 -3.37 7.93 19.01
CA TRP A 481 -3.94 7.83 20.35
C TRP A 481 -4.90 8.98 20.70
N ARG A 482 -4.69 10.20 20.17
CA ARG A 482 -5.61 11.33 20.39
C ARG A 482 -6.96 11.13 19.70
N GLU A 483 -6.96 10.50 18.53
CA GLU A 483 -8.19 10.17 17.79
C GLU A 483 -8.79 8.82 18.26
N GLY A 484 -8.18 8.16 19.26
CA GLY A 484 -8.73 6.97 19.91
C GLY A 484 -8.53 5.67 19.11
N ILE A 485 -7.63 5.66 18.14
CA ILE A 485 -7.33 4.46 17.33
C ILE A 485 -6.09 3.72 17.86
N GLU A 486 -6.01 2.45 17.47
CA GLU A 486 -4.81 1.65 17.66
C GLU A 486 -3.70 2.10 16.70
N VAL A 487 -2.46 2.04 17.18
CA VAL A 487 -1.26 2.37 16.41
C VAL A 487 -0.29 1.19 16.47
N ALA A 488 0.29 0.82 15.34
CA ALA A 488 1.32 -0.20 15.22
C ALA A 488 2.63 0.39 14.70
N CYS A 489 3.71 -0.37 14.78
CA CYS A 489 5.02 0.10 14.33
C CYS A 489 5.86 -0.96 13.62
N GLU A 490 6.66 -0.51 12.67
CA GLU A 490 7.73 -1.25 12.03
C GLU A 490 9.09 -0.58 12.27
N ASN A 491 10.17 -1.35 12.13
CA ASN A 491 11.48 -0.77 11.86
C ASN A 491 11.62 -0.44 10.36
N ALA A 492 12.20 0.71 10.05
CA ALA A 492 12.37 1.16 8.66
C ALA A 492 13.53 0.43 7.97
N LEU A 493 14.63 0.18 8.67
CA LEU A 493 15.82 -0.46 8.12
C LEU A 493 16.20 -1.75 8.87
N PRO A 494 16.88 -2.71 8.22
CA PRO A 494 17.34 -3.94 8.87
C PRO A 494 18.32 -3.65 10.01
N ARG A 495 17.99 -4.07 11.24
CA ARG A 495 18.82 -3.81 12.43
C ARG A 495 18.83 -4.99 13.39
N TYR A 496 20.02 -5.48 13.72
CA TYR A 496 20.20 -6.66 14.57
C TYR A 496 20.82 -6.36 15.95
N ASP A 497 21.00 -5.07 16.27
CA ASP A 497 21.71 -4.61 17.46
C ASP A 497 20.77 -4.15 18.58
N ARG A 498 21.29 -4.19 19.81
CA ARG A 498 20.51 -3.85 21.02
C ARG A 498 20.06 -2.39 21.06
N ARG A 499 20.72 -1.46 20.36
CA ARG A 499 20.35 -0.04 20.37
C ARG A 499 19.03 0.16 19.62
N ALA A 500 18.89 -0.46 18.45
CA ALA A 500 17.64 -0.52 17.70
C ALA A 500 16.51 -1.19 18.49
N TYR A 501 16.74 -2.39 19.05
CA TYR A 501 15.74 -3.08 19.87
C TYR A 501 15.27 -2.26 21.08
N ASN A 502 16.20 -1.57 21.76
CA ASN A 502 15.84 -0.71 22.88
C ASN A 502 15.01 0.51 22.46
N GLN A 503 15.29 1.08 21.29
CA GLN A 503 14.50 2.19 20.76
C GLN A 503 13.09 1.75 20.38
N MET A 504 12.94 0.59 19.72
CA MET A 504 11.62 0.02 19.44
C MET A 504 10.83 -0.25 20.71
N MET A 505 11.46 -0.80 21.76
CA MET A 505 10.81 -1.00 23.05
C MET A 505 10.38 0.31 23.72
N LYS A 506 11.20 1.36 23.60
CA LYS A 506 10.85 2.71 24.09
C LYS A 506 9.61 3.24 23.36
N ASN A 507 9.55 3.10 22.04
CA ASN A 507 8.40 3.54 21.26
C ASN A 507 7.15 2.68 21.49
N ALA A 508 7.31 1.38 21.74
CA ALA A 508 6.22 0.45 22.00
C ALA A 508 5.48 0.74 23.31
N ARG A 509 6.20 1.25 24.31
CA ARG A 509 5.67 1.70 25.61
C ARG A 509 6.42 2.98 26.05
N PRO A 510 6.05 4.16 25.52
CA PRO A 510 6.75 5.41 25.82
C PRO A 510 6.78 5.77 27.31
N ASN A 511 5.80 5.28 28.07
CA ASN A 511 5.68 5.48 29.50
C ASN A 511 6.25 4.33 30.36
N GLY A 512 6.86 3.32 29.73
CA GLY A 512 7.36 2.12 30.41
C GLY A 512 6.27 1.09 30.72
N VAL A 513 6.59 0.15 31.59
CA VAL A 513 5.66 -0.88 32.07
C VAL A 513 4.84 -0.30 33.22
N ASP A 514 3.51 -0.32 33.10
CA ASP A 514 2.62 0.05 34.20
C ASP A 514 2.50 -1.10 35.20
N LEU A 515 2.84 -0.83 36.46
CA LEU A 515 2.77 -1.77 37.59
C LEU A 515 1.50 -1.58 38.44
N GLY A 516 0.52 -0.81 37.96
CA GLY A 516 -0.81 -0.68 38.58
C GLY A 516 -0.93 0.42 39.64
N GLY A 517 -0.08 1.45 39.60
CA GLY A 517 -0.21 2.64 40.47
C GLY A 517 -1.26 3.65 39.98
N GLY A 518 -1.75 3.51 38.74
CA GLY A 518 -2.54 4.51 38.01
C GLY A 518 -3.92 4.04 37.53
N GLY A 519 -4.61 3.14 38.23
CA GLY A 519 -6.02 2.85 37.93
C GLY A 519 -6.32 1.93 36.73
N GLY A 520 -5.34 1.15 36.27
CA GLY A 520 -5.60 -0.07 35.48
C GLY A 520 -5.69 0.07 33.95
N VAL A 521 -5.22 1.18 33.35
CA VAL A 521 -5.03 1.28 31.89
C VAL A 521 -3.56 1.66 31.63
N PRO A 522 -2.80 0.84 30.89
CA PRO A 522 -1.43 1.19 30.53
C PRO A 522 -1.36 2.57 29.88
N ALA A 523 -0.44 3.39 30.37
CA ALA A 523 -0.08 4.64 29.71
C ALA A 523 0.46 4.31 28.30
N ARG A 524 -0.29 4.69 27.25
CA ARG A 524 0.05 4.64 25.81
C ARG A 524 0.94 3.45 25.37
N ARG A 525 0.34 2.48 24.70
CA ARG A 525 1.01 1.28 24.17
C ARG A 525 0.66 1.11 22.69
N ILE A 526 1.61 0.65 21.87
CA ILE A 526 1.31 0.24 20.49
C ILE A 526 0.57 -1.10 20.46
N ALA A 527 -0.30 -1.30 19.50
CA ALA A 527 -1.10 -2.51 19.33
C ALA A 527 -0.22 -3.72 18.95
N ALA A 528 0.75 -3.51 18.06
CA ALA A 528 1.71 -4.51 17.62
C ALA A 528 3.00 -3.86 17.09
N LEU A 529 4.08 -4.64 17.04
CA LEU A 529 5.28 -4.29 16.29
C LEU A 529 5.57 -5.37 15.24
N THR A 530 5.81 -4.97 14.00
CA THR A 530 6.25 -5.87 12.92
C THR A 530 7.72 -5.63 12.59
N TYR A 531 8.54 -6.66 12.77
CA TYR A 531 9.98 -6.59 12.49
C TYR A 531 10.30 -6.88 11.03
N LEU A 532 11.00 -5.96 10.37
CA LEU A 532 11.51 -6.08 9.01
C LEU A 532 12.99 -6.53 9.04
N ARG A 533 13.35 -7.73 8.57
CA ARG A 533 12.56 -8.81 7.95
C ARG A 533 13.10 -10.17 8.40
N LEU A 534 12.34 -11.24 8.20
CA LEU A 534 12.84 -12.61 8.27
C LEU A 534 13.96 -12.81 7.24
N THR A 535 15.15 -13.15 7.73
CA THR A 535 16.33 -13.49 6.93
C THR A 535 17.12 -14.58 7.64
N ASP A 536 17.95 -15.30 6.91
CA ASP A 536 18.91 -16.22 7.54
C ASP A 536 19.82 -15.48 8.53
N GLU A 537 20.19 -14.24 8.21
CA GLU A 537 21.01 -13.39 9.06
C GLU A 537 20.35 -13.12 10.42
N LEU A 538 19.05 -12.78 10.46
CA LEU A 538 18.29 -12.63 11.70
C LEU A 538 18.39 -13.88 12.57
N LEU A 539 18.31 -15.03 11.93
CA LEU A 539 18.29 -16.33 12.57
C LEU A 539 19.70 -16.86 12.91
N THR A 540 20.78 -16.08 12.75
CA THR A 540 22.14 -16.56 13.05
C THR A 540 22.66 -16.15 14.44
N GLY A 541 23.30 -17.11 15.13
CA GLY A 541 24.18 -16.88 16.28
C GLY A 541 23.69 -15.85 17.31
N ASN A 542 24.45 -14.76 17.46
CA ASN A 542 24.15 -13.70 18.44
C ASN A 542 22.94 -12.85 18.06
N LYS A 543 22.66 -12.70 16.76
CA LYS A 543 21.53 -11.88 16.26
C LYS A 543 20.22 -12.50 16.69
N TYR A 544 20.06 -13.80 16.48
CA TYR A 544 18.89 -14.56 16.93
C TYR A 544 18.73 -14.52 18.45
N ARG A 545 19.82 -14.65 19.23
CA ARG A 545 19.76 -14.55 20.70
C ARG A 545 19.32 -13.16 21.18
N ALA A 546 19.80 -12.10 20.52
CA ALA A 546 19.38 -10.74 20.81
C ALA A 546 17.90 -10.53 20.45
N PHE A 547 17.46 -11.02 19.29
CA PHE A 547 16.07 -10.98 18.84
C PHE A 547 15.12 -11.70 19.80
N LYS A 548 15.45 -12.91 20.27
CA LYS A 548 14.67 -13.61 21.31
C LYS A 548 14.53 -12.80 22.61
N THR A 549 15.61 -12.12 22.99
CA THR A 549 15.58 -11.26 24.19
C THR A 549 14.67 -10.06 23.96
N PHE A 550 14.71 -9.49 22.76
CA PHE A 550 13.84 -8.40 22.35
C PHE A 550 12.35 -8.82 22.38
N VAL A 551 11.98 -9.93 21.73
CA VAL A 551 10.61 -10.48 21.74
C VAL A 551 10.12 -10.66 23.17
N ARG A 552 10.88 -11.35 24.02
CA ARG A 552 10.53 -11.54 25.44
C ARG A 552 10.28 -10.22 26.18
N LYS A 553 11.05 -9.17 25.87
CA LYS A 553 10.88 -7.84 26.49
C LYS A 553 9.71 -7.05 25.91
N MET A 554 9.38 -7.22 24.63
CA MET A 554 8.13 -6.72 24.05
C MET A 554 6.92 -7.35 24.75
N HIS A 555 7.04 -8.62 25.16
CA HIS A 555 6.03 -9.35 25.93
C HIS A 555 6.00 -9.02 27.43
N ALA A 556 6.73 -8.00 27.90
CA ALA A 556 6.85 -7.67 29.32
C ALA A 556 7.28 -8.87 30.20
N ASP A 557 8.18 -9.69 29.65
CA ASP A 557 8.66 -10.96 30.24
C ASP A 557 7.55 -12.00 30.52
N GLN A 558 6.37 -11.85 29.91
CA GLN A 558 5.28 -12.82 29.96
C GLN A 558 5.37 -13.82 28.81
N VAL A 559 4.67 -14.94 28.97
CA VAL A 559 4.42 -15.91 27.89
C VAL A 559 3.07 -15.58 27.27
N ASP A 560 2.92 -15.81 25.96
CA ASP A 560 1.65 -15.62 25.24
C ASP A 560 0.50 -16.39 25.95
N PRO A 561 -0.55 -15.69 26.41
CA PRO A 561 -1.65 -16.27 27.20
C PRO A 561 -2.57 -17.18 26.39
N VAL A 562 -2.52 -17.13 25.05
CA VAL A 562 -3.38 -17.94 24.16
C VAL A 562 -2.70 -19.25 23.76
N ARG A 563 -1.41 -19.45 24.09
CA ARG A 563 -0.70 -20.68 23.74
C ARG A 563 -0.83 -21.74 24.85
N PRO A 564 -1.34 -22.95 24.53
CA PRO A 564 -1.14 -24.08 25.43
C PRO A 564 0.36 -24.34 25.54
N CYS A 565 0.87 -24.42 26.77
CA CYS A 565 2.20 -24.92 27.05
C CYS A 565 2.35 -26.35 26.49
N SER A 566 2.84 -26.50 25.26
CA SER A 566 3.31 -27.80 24.80
C SER A 566 4.68 -28.06 25.43
N PHE A 567 4.68 -28.46 26.70
CA PHE A 567 5.82 -29.19 27.27
C PHE A 567 5.84 -30.59 26.65
N SER A 568 6.86 -30.88 25.85
CA SER A 568 7.41 -32.22 25.69
C SER A 568 8.86 -32.13 25.27
#